data_AF-A0A1V4EKX7-F1
#
_entry.id   AF-A0A1V4EKX7-F1
#
_cell.length_a   1.000
_cell.length_b   1.000
_cell.length_c   1.000
_cell.angle_alpha   90.00
_cell.angle_beta   90.00
_cell.angle_gamma   90.00
#
_symmetry.space_group_name_H-M   'P 1'
#
loop_
_entity.id
_entity.type
_entity.pdbx_description
1 polymer ?
#
loop_
_entity_poly.entity_id
_entity_poly.type
_entity_poly.pdbx_seq_one_letter_code
_entity_poly.pdbx_strand_id
1 'polypeptide(L)'
;MSALKARTAVLLFMALALSACTRNEKPHRPVDDEVQRRDRALVAVVQCLVDHRRIPEAHLRDQPWLVKDKVRGSAELVEWLSAHRETVYAGKTLQAWEDEATAGWPGWKCPL
;
A
#
# COMPACT_ATOMS: atom_id res chain seq x y z
N MET A 1 -18.80 -73.94 32.02
CA MET A 1 -20.15 -73.40 32.30
C MET A 1 -19.99 -72.24 33.28
N SER A 2 -20.55 -71.08 32.90
CA SER A 2 -20.91 -69.91 33.71
C SER A 2 -19.83 -69.19 34.55
N ALA A 3 -19.55 -67.93 34.19
CA ALA A 3 -20.08 -66.79 34.96
C ALA A 3 -19.81 -65.46 34.24
N LEU A 4 -20.91 -64.79 33.91
CA LEU A 4 -21.06 -63.40 33.50
C LEU A 4 -20.20 -62.45 34.37
N LYS A 5 -19.48 -61.52 33.74
CA LYS A 5 -19.16 -60.23 34.37
C LYS A 5 -19.55 -59.09 33.45
N ALA A 6 -20.67 -58.48 33.83
CA ALA A 6 -21.19 -57.23 33.31
C ALA A 6 -20.18 -56.09 33.51
N ARG A 7 -20.13 -55.19 32.52
CA ARG A 7 -20.17 -53.73 32.70
C ARG A 7 -20.16 -53.07 31.33
N THR A 8 -21.36 -52.98 30.76
CA THR A 8 -21.66 -52.13 29.61
C THR A 8 -21.77 -50.70 30.13
N ALA A 9 -20.71 -49.92 29.97
CA ALA A 9 -20.77 -48.47 30.11
C ALA A 9 -20.67 -47.89 28.70
N VAL A 10 -21.84 -47.67 28.09
CA VAL A 10 -21.99 -46.92 26.84
C VAL A 10 -21.90 -45.45 27.19
N LEU A 11 -20.76 -44.82 26.89
CA LEU A 11 -20.59 -43.38 26.83
C LEU A 11 -19.99 -43.10 25.44
N LEU A 12 -20.84 -42.66 24.50
CA LEU A 12 -20.92 -41.27 24.05
C LEU A 12 -19.63 -40.81 23.34
N PHE A 13 -19.70 -40.70 22.01
CA PHE A 13 -19.60 -39.43 21.27
C PHE A 13 -19.30 -39.73 19.79
N MET A 14 -20.36 -39.78 18.99
CA MET A 14 -20.28 -39.40 17.58
C MET A 14 -19.97 -37.90 17.55
N ALA A 15 -18.75 -37.54 17.18
CA ALA A 15 -18.41 -36.18 16.78
C ALA A 15 -17.63 -36.26 15.47
N LEU A 16 -18.40 -36.14 14.38
CA LEU A 16 -18.04 -35.58 13.08
C LEU A 16 -16.63 -34.99 13.00
N ALA A 17 -15.65 -35.81 12.62
CA ALA A 17 -14.37 -35.32 12.11
C ALA A 17 -14.48 -35.01 10.61
N LEU A 18 -15.29 -34.00 10.28
CA LEU A 18 -15.34 -33.37 8.96
C LEU A 18 -15.15 -31.86 9.16
N SER A 19 -13.93 -31.47 9.50
CA SER A 19 -13.49 -30.08 9.40
C SER A 19 -12.03 -30.01 8.94
N ALA A 20 -11.74 -30.65 7.82
CA ALA A 20 -10.54 -30.38 7.03
C ALA A 20 -10.90 -29.42 5.90
N CYS A 21 -11.25 -28.18 6.24
CA CYS A 21 -11.37 -27.06 5.30
C CYS A 21 -11.23 -25.72 6.04
N THR A 22 -10.24 -25.57 6.92
CA THR A 22 -9.68 -24.24 7.16
C THR A 22 -8.44 -24.12 6.29
N ARG A 23 -8.69 -23.86 5.00
CA ARG A 23 -7.70 -23.24 4.13
C ARG A 23 -7.30 -21.95 4.82
N ASN A 24 -6.18 -22.01 5.52
CA ASN A 24 -5.58 -20.88 6.19
C ASN A 24 -5.06 -19.97 5.07
N GLU A 25 -5.96 -19.18 4.48
CA GLU A 25 -5.58 -18.06 3.63
C GLU A 25 -4.76 -17.12 4.52
N LYS A 26 -3.44 -17.22 4.39
CA LYS A 26 -2.52 -16.22 4.93
C LYS A 26 -3.07 -14.85 4.52
N PRO A 27 -3.14 -13.86 5.43
CA PRO A 27 -3.50 -12.51 5.01
C PRO A 27 -2.44 -12.06 3.99
N HIS A 28 -2.81 -11.99 2.70
CA HIS A 28 -2.16 -11.06 1.79
C HIS A 28 -2.37 -9.68 2.37
N ARG A 29 -1.30 -8.94 2.70
CA ARG A 29 -1.20 -7.46 2.78
C ARG A 29 -0.03 -6.99 3.66
N PRO A 30 1.21 -7.12 3.16
CA PRO A 30 2.20 -6.08 3.46
C PRO A 30 2.57 -5.27 2.22
N VAL A 31 2.66 -5.93 1.05
CA VAL A 31 3.15 -5.33 -0.20
C VAL A 31 2.15 -4.31 -0.77
N ASP A 32 0.86 -4.66 -0.80
CA ASP A 32 -0.19 -3.76 -1.31
C ASP A 32 -0.29 -2.46 -0.47
N ASP A 33 -0.08 -2.57 0.84
CA ASP A 33 -0.12 -1.43 1.76
C ASP A 33 1.09 -0.51 1.60
N GLU A 34 2.26 -1.07 1.25
CA GLU A 34 3.47 -0.32 0.96
C GLU A 34 3.37 0.42 -0.38
N VAL A 35 2.92 -0.27 -1.44
CA VAL A 35 2.70 0.33 -2.76
C VAL A 35 1.68 1.47 -2.65
N GLN A 36 0.55 1.23 -1.99
CA GLN A 36 -0.47 2.26 -1.82
C GLN A 36 0.02 3.44 -0.97
N ARG A 37 0.88 3.21 0.02
CA ARG A 37 1.50 4.28 0.81
C ARG A 37 2.41 5.13 -0.06
N ARG A 38 3.26 4.50 -0.87
CA ARG A 38 4.20 5.17 -1.75
C ARG A 38 3.48 6.00 -2.82
N ASP A 39 2.43 5.47 -3.44
CA ASP A 39 1.61 6.20 -4.41
C ASP A 39 0.97 7.46 -3.80
N ARG A 40 0.45 7.36 -2.58
CA ARG A 40 -0.14 8.51 -1.88
C ARG A 40 0.91 9.54 -1.50
N ALA A 41 2.09 9.11 -1.05
CA ALA A 41 3.21 9.97 -0.76
C ALA A 41 3.68 10.72 -2.02
N LEU A 42 3.79 10.03 -3.16
CA LEU A 42 4.12 10.62 -4.44
C LEU A 42 3.13 11.71 -4.85
N VAL A 43 1.82 11.45 -4.78
CA VAL A 43 0.79 12.45 -5.08
C VAL A 43 0.94 13.69 -4.19
N ALA A 44 1.15 13.50 -2.88
CA ALA A 44 1.31 14.60 -1.94
C ALA A 44 2.58 15.44 -2.20
N VAL A 45 3.70 14.78 -2.52
CA VAL A 45 4.96 15.42 -2.89
C VAL A 45 4.79 16.27 -4.15
N VAL A 46 4.26 15.68 -5.22
CA VAL A 46 4.13 16.39 -6.49
C VAL A 46 3.11 17.52 -6.34
N GLN A 47 2.04 17.34 -5.58
CA GLN A 47 1.11 18.44 -5.27
C GLN A 47 1.80 19.58 -4.52
N CYS A 48 2.59 19.27 -3.48
CA CYS A 48 3.38 20.25 -2.73
C CYS A 48 4.31 21.05 -3.66
N LEU A 49 5.02 20.39 -4.57
CA LEU A 49 5.94 21.04 -5.49
C LEU A 49 5.21 21.89 -6.55
N VAL A 50 4.04 21.43 -7.05
CA VAL A 50 3.18 22.21 -7.97
C VAL A 50 2.66 23.47 -7.27
N ASP A 51 2.10 23.33 -6.07
CA ASP A 51 1.51 24.44 -5.30
C ASP A 51 2.56 25.54 -5.02
N HIS A 52 3.83 25.16 -4.83
CA HIS A 52 4.94 26.08 -4.59
C HIS A 52 5.75 26.44 -5.85
N ARG A 53 5.24 26.07 -7.05
CA ARG A 53 5.87 26.33 -8.36
C ARG A 53 7.34 25.90 -8.45
N ARG A 54 7.67 24.76 -7.83
CA ARG A 54 9.03 24.19 -7.83
C ARG A 54 9.31 23.28 -9.02
N ILE A 55 8.26 22.81 -9.69
CA ILE A 55 8.39 22.09 -10.95
C ILE A 55 8.28 23.10 -12.10
N PRO A 56 9.25 23.16 -13.02
CA PRO A 56 9.17 24.00 -14.20
C PRO A 56 7.93 23.68 -15.04
N GLU A 57 7.28 24.70 -15.62
CA GLU A 57 6.07 24.51 -16.44
C GLU A 57 6.30 23.54 -17.61
N ALA A 58 7.51 23.49 -18.16
CA ALA A 58 7.86 22.55 -19.23
C ALA A 58 7.71 21.08 -18.82
N HIS A 59 7.86 20.75 -17.53
CA HIS A 59 7.69 19.38 -17.01
C HIS A 59 6.23 19.07 -16.63
N LEU A 60 5.39 20.11 -16.50
CA LEU A 60 3.97 20.00 -16.14
C LEU A 60 3.03 20.06 -17.35
N ARG A 61 3.49 20.63 -18.46
CA ARG A 61 2.68 20.81 -19.66
C ARG A 61 2.20 19.45 -20.18
N ASP A 62 0.92 19.40 -20.55
CA ASP A 62 0.25 18.25 -21.15
C ASP A 62 0.28 16.97 -20.28
N GLN A 63 0.54 17.09 -18.97
CA GLN A 63 0.54 15.96 -18.06
C GLN A 63 -0.89 15.50 -17.72
N PRO A 64 -1.29 14.26 -18.04
CA PRO A 64 -2.67 13.80 -17.84
C PRO A 64 -3.04 13.64 -16.36
N TRP A 65 -2.05 13.49 -15.49
CA TRP A 65 -2.21 13.38 -14.04
C TRP A 65 -2.38 14.73 -13.34
N LEU A 66 -2.20 15.85 -14.05
CA LEU A 66 -2.39 17.20 -13.52
C LEU A 66 -3.68 17.81 -14.10
N VAL A 67 -4.72 17.90 -13.27
CA VAL A 67 -6.04 18.42 -13.68
C VAL A 67 -6.41 19.63 -12.86
N LYS A 68 -6.47 20.82 -13.48
CA LYS A 68 -6.80 22.09 -12.80
C LYS A 68 -5.94 22.29 -11.54
N ASP A 69 -4.61 22.18 -11.70
CA ASP A 69 -3.60 22.30 -10.64
C ASP A 69 -3.71 21.24 -9.53
N LYS A 70 -4.46 20.16 -9.75
CA LYS A 70 -4.57 19.03 -8.82
C LYS A 70 -3.94 17.77 -9.40
N VAL A 71 -3.01 17.21 -8.64
CA VAL A 71 -2.30 15.97 -8.93
C VAL A 71 -3.20 14.78 -8.61
N ARG A 72 -3.31 13.85 -9.55
CA ARG A 72 -4.06 12.61 -9.40
C ARG A 72 -3.12 11.41 -9.45
N GLY A 73 -3.31 10.48 -8.52
CA GLY A 73 -2.66 9.18 -8.59
C GLY A 73 -3.08 8.44 -9.85
N SER A 74 -2.10 8.03 -10.66
CA SER A 74 -2.28 7.37 -11.94
C SER A 74 -0.99 6.68 -12.37
N ALA A 75 -1.05 5.78 -13.34
CA ALA A 75 0.14 5.09 -13.85
C ALA A 75 1.10 6.08 -14.53
N GLU A 76 0.55 7.08 -15.20
CA GLU A 76 1.28 8.14 -15.90
C GLU A 76 2.07 9.02 -14.92
N LEU A 77 1.57 9.24 -13.70
CA LEU A 77 2.33 9.93 -12.65
C LEU A 77 3.56 9.13 -12.20
N VAL A 78 3.42 7.81 -12.09
CA VAL A 78 4.52 6.90 -11.72
C VAL A 78 5.56 6.81 -12.84
N GLU A 79 5.11 6.80 -14.10
CA GLU A 79 5.99 6.89 -15.26
C GLU A 79 6.74 8.23 -15.30
N TRP A 80 6.03 9.34 -15.07
CA TRP A 80 6.64 10.66 -14.98
C TRP A 80 7.68 10.74 -13.85
N LEU A 81 7.38 10.19 -12.66
CA LEU A 81 8.35 10.04 -11.57
C LEU A 81 9.59 9.29 -12.04
N SER A 82 9.42 8.16 -12.74
CA SER A 82 10.54 7.34 -13.21
C SER A 82 11.47 8.13 -14.13
N ALA A 83 10.90 8.96 -15.02
CA ALA A 83 11.67 9.84 -15.91
C ALA A 83 12.37 11.00 -15.17
N HIS A 84 11.81 11.47 -14.06
CA HIS A 84 12.29 12.65 -13.31
C HIS A 84 12.91 12.29 -11.95
N ARG A 85 13.20 11.01 -11.72
CA ARG A 85 13.60 10.47 -10.41
C ARG A 85 14.78 11.22 -9.80
N GLU A 86 15.77 11.52 -10.65
CA GLU A 86 17.00 12.22 -10.28
C GLU A 86 16.92 13.74 -10.49
N THR A 87 15.82 14.26 -11.04
CA THR A 87 15.63 15.70 -11.22
C THR A 87 15.53 16.39 -9.87
N VAL A 88 16.28 17.48 -9.71
CA VAL A 88 16.32 18.26 -8.46
C VAL A 88 15.21 19.32 -8.48
N TYR A 89 14.31 19.25 -7.50
CA TYR A 89 13.31 20.29 -7.22
C TYR A 89 13.51 20.82 -5.80
N ALA A 90 13.59 22.14 -5.66
CA ALA A 90 13.82 22.81 -4.38
C ALA A 90 15.02 22.24 -3.57
N GLY A 91 16.11 21.92 -4.27
CA GLY A 91 17.37 21.45 -3.65
C GLY A 91 17.43 19.96 -3.30
N LYS A 92 16.40 19.17 -3.62
CA LYS A 92 16.35 17.72 -3.38
C LYS A 92 15.87 16.98 -4.64
N THR A 93 16.39 15.79 -4.91
CA THR A 93 15.90 14.96 -6.02
C THR A 93 14.44 14.56 -5.78
N LEU A 94 13.66 14.37 -6.85
CA LEU A 94 12.28 13.93 -6.74
C LEU A 94 12.16 12.59 -5.99
N GLN A 95 13.12 11.69 -6.20
CA GLN A 95 13.19 10.46 -5.42
C GLN A 95 13.36 10.71 -3.92
N ALA A 96 14.30 11.58 -3.53
CA ALA A 96 14.52 11.84 -2.11
C ALA A 96 13.31 12.54 -1.48
N TRP A 97 12.54 13.32 -2.25
CA TRP A 97 11.24 13.83 -1.80
C TRP A 97 10.23 12.70 -1.53
N GLU A 98 10.08 11.77 -2.47
CA GLU A 98 9.17 10.62 -2.35
C GLU A 98 9.56 9.70 -1.18
N ASP A 99 10.85 9.39 -1.04
CA ASP A 99 11.36 8.53 0.03
C ASP A 99 11.12 9.16 1.41
N GLU A 100 11.36 10.48 1.57
CA GLU A 100 11.03 11.21 2.79
C GLU A 100 9.53 11.20 3.09
N ALA A 101 8.69 11.47 2.09
CA ALA A 101 7.24 11.49 2.27
C ALA A 101 6.68 10.11 2.60
N THR A 102 7.22 9.06 2.00
CA THR A 102 6.83 7.67 2.26
C THR A 102 7.21 7.26 3.69
N ALA A 103 8.40 7.66 4.15
CA ALA A 103 8.84 7.42 5.53
C ALA A 103 8.00 8.19 6.57
N GLY A 104 7.56 9.39 6.23
CA GLY A 104 6.71 10.23 7.09
C GLY A 104 5.20 9.91 7.02
N TRP A 105 4.77 9.00 6.15
CA TRP A 105 3.34 8.76 5.91
C TRP A 105 2.65 8.05 7.09
N PRO A 106 1.38 8.39 7.44
CA PRO A 106 0.47 9.38 6.84
C PRO A 106 0.61 10.80 7.39
N GLY A 107 1.60 11.06 8.26
CA GLY A 107 1.78 12.35 8.94
C GLY A 107 2.61 13.38 8.17
N TRP A 108 3.13 13.02 6.98
CA TRP A 108 3.99 13.90 6.20
C TRP A 108 3.28 15.20 5.83
N LYS A 109 4.01 16.31 5.91
CA LYS A 109 3.55 17.64 5.53
C LYS A 109 4.53 18.25 4.55
N CYS A 110 4.02 19.01 3.60
CA CYS A 110 4.81 19.82 2.68
C CYS A 110 5.73 20.76 3.50
N PRO A 111 7.06 20.69 3.36
CA PRO A 111 8.00 21.48 4.15
C PRO A 111 8.49 22.74 3.41
N LEU A 112 7.81 23.14 2.34
CA LEU A 112 8.14 24.31 1.51
C LEU A 112 7.34 25.55 1.88
#